data_AF-A0A0D0K8C1-F1
#
_entry.id   AF-A0A0D0K8C1-F1
#
_cell.length_a   1.000
_cell.length_b   1.000
_cell.length_c   1.000
_cell.angle_alpha   90.00
_cell.angle_beta   90.00
_cell.angle_gamma   90.00
#
_symmetry.space_group_name_H-M   'P 1'
#
loop_
_entity.id
_entity.type
_entity.pdbx_description
1 polymer ?
#
loop_
_entity_poly.entity_id
_entity_poly.type
_entity_poly.pdbx_seq_one_letter_code
_entity_poly.pdbx_strand_id
1 'polypeptide(L)'
;MLKMTRIDPPHWAPDYARHVTDYLGDDGEASQRAFEPLLERIHASLDERINAFVNDPRQCFGDEEQFPSRSRLSGQYYIGSQTFEGYRDDGDYQLWIQIRCLEEDAHESADYLGLEVICSFTPATGELLIEEGFNTSVI
;
A
#
# COMPACT_ATOMS: atom_id res chain seq x y z
N MET A 1 -3.43 -11.33 18.31
CA MET A 1 -2.71 -10.98 17.07
C MET A 1 -3.78 -10.68 16.04
N LEU A 2 -3.76 -9.49 15.46
CA LEU A 2 -4.72 -9.07 14.43
C LEU A 2 -4.29 -9.67 13.09
N LYS A 3 -5.24 -10.20 12.31
CA LYS A 3 -4.96 -10.64 10.94
C LYS A 3 -5.57 -9.65 9.98
N MET A 4 -4.73 -9.05 9.13
CA MET A 4 -5.15 -8.14 8.06
C MET A 4 -5.50 -8.95 6.81
N THR A 5 -6.67 -8.67 6.26
CA THR A 5 -7.22 -9.31 5.06
C THR A 5 -7.43 -8.27 3.99
N ARG A 6 -6.82 -8.49 2.81
CA ARG A 6 -7.03 -7.64 1.64
C ARG A 6 -8.42 -7.86 1.08
N ILE A 7 -9.14 -6.77 0.82
CA ILE A 7 -10.44 -6.77 0.16
C ILE A 7 -10.38 -5.92 -1.11
N ASP A 8 -11.38 -6.07 -1.99
CA ASP A 8 -11.61 -5.10 -3.05
C ASP A 8 -11.98 -3.73 -2.46
N PRO A 9 -11.65 -2.61 -3.13
CA PRO A 9 -12.03 -1.28 -2.69
C PRO A 9 -13.53 -1.22 -2.44
N PRO A 10 -13.95 -0.78 -1.25
CA PRO A 10 -15.36 -0.68 -0.93
C PRO A 10 -16.10 0.28 -1.88
N HIS A 11 -17.38 -0.01 -2.15
CA HIS A 11 -18.23 0.83 -3.01
C HIS A 11 -18.48 2.23 -2.44
N TRP A 12 -18.26 2.44 -1.15
CA TRP A 12 -18.35 3.74 -0.48
C TRP A 12 -17.02 4.50 -0.50
N ALA A 13 -15.90 3.86 -0.86
CA ALA A 13 -14.60 4.52 -0.94
C ALA A 13 -14.68 5.65 -1.98
N PRO A 14 -14.14 6.84 -1.67
CA PRO A 14 -14.19 7.97 -2.58
C PRO A 14 -13.43 7.66 -3.88
N ASP A 15 -13.76 8.35 -4.97
CA ASP A 15 -13.22 8.05 -6.30
C ASP A 15 -11.68 8.09 -6.33
N TYR A 16 -11.07 9.03 -5.59
CA TYR A 16 -9.61 9.14 -5.46
C TYR A 16 -8.95 7.99 -4.67
N ALA A 17 -9.73 7.12 -4.02
CA ALA A 17 -9.26 5.99 -3.24
C ALA A 17 -9.61 4.64 -3.90
N ARG A 18 -10.33 4.63 -5.03
CA ARG A 18 -10.87 3.40 -5.61
C ARG A 18 -10.00 2.89 -6.77
N HIS A 19 -8.93 2.16 -6.44
CA HIS A 19 -8.01 1.57 -7.43
C HIS A 19 -7.50 2.59 -8.45
N VAL A 20 -7.05 3.75 -7.97
CA VAL A 20 -6.50 4.77 -8.85
C VAL A 20 -5.16 4.27 -9.39
N THR A 21 -5.05 4.18 -10.72
CA THR A 21 -3.79 3.94 -11.40
C THR A 21 -3.32 5.25 -12.00
N ASP A 22 -2.23 5.77 -11.45
CA ASP A 22 -1.62 7.03 -11.89
C ASP A 22 -0.28 6.77 -12.59
N TYR A 23 0.06 7.67 -13.51
CA TYR A 23 1.31 7.65 -14.25
C TYR A 23 2.03 8.96 -14.04
N LEU A 24 3.28 8.88 -13.59
CA LEU A 24 4.16 10.03 -13.42
C LEU A 24 5.38 9.92 -14.35
N GLY A 25 5.83 11.08 -14.82
CA GLY A 25 6.95 11.17 -15.76
C GLY A 25 6.62 10.73 -17.18
N ASP A 26 7.64 10.77 -18.04
CA ASP A 26 7.51 10.46 -19.47
C ASP A 26 7.32 8.97 -19.74
N ASP A 27 7.74 8.09 -18.82
CA ASP A 27 7.77 6.64 -19.00
C ASP A 27 6.85 5.89 -18.01
N GLY A 28 5.87 6.56 -17.40
CA GLY A 28 4.95 5.94 -16.42
C GLY A 28 4.19 4.71 -16.96
N GLU A 29 3.73 4.74 -18.21
CA GLU A 29 3.12 3.55 -18.84
C GLU A 29 4.12 2.41 -19.08
N ALA A 30 5.37 2.73 -19.40
CA ALA A 30 6.42 1.73 -19.56
C ALA A 30 6.77 1.08 -18.22
N SER A 31 6.80 1.89 -17.15
CA SER A 31 6.91 1.45 -15.76
C SER A 31 5.78 0.49 -15.40
N GLN A 32 4.52 0.83 -15.70
CA GLN A 32 3.38 -0.07 -15.45
C GLN A 32 3.53 -1.41 -16.16
N ARG A 33 3.86 -1.42 -17.45
CA ARG A 33 4.06 -2.66 -18.20
C ARG A 33 5.20 -3.52 -17.63
N ALA A 34 6.24 -2.89 -17.10
CA ALA A 34 7.37 -3.58 -16.49
C ALA A 34 7.01 -4.19 -15.12
N PHE A 35 6.18 -3.52 -14.34
CA PHE A 35 5.70 -4.00 -13.04
C PHE A 35 4.56 -5.02 -13.13
N GLU A 36 3.74 -4.99 -14.18
CA GLU A 36 2.59 -5.88 -14.37
C GLU A 36 2.85 -7.36 -14.00
N PRO A 37 3.91 -8.04 -14.52
CA PRO A 37 4.19 -9.43 -14.16
C PRO A 37 4.69 -9.62 -12.72
N LEU A 38 5.02 -8.55 -12.00
CA LEU A 38 5.54 -8.56 -10.63
C LEU A 38 4.45 -8.22 -9.59
N LEU A 39 3.31 -7.65 -10.00
CA LEU A 39 2.29 -7.13 -9.10
C LEU A 39 1.77 -8.19 -8.13
N GLU A 40 1.51 -9.42 -8.59
CA GLU A 40 1.04 -10.50 -7.72
C GLU A 40 2.04 -10.79 -6.60
N ARG A 41 3.33 -10.86 -6.93
CA ARG A 41 4.40 -11.09 -5.96
C ARG A 41 4.56 -9.91 -5.00
N ILE A 42 4.49 -8.68 -5.51
CA ILE A 42 4.57 -7.46 -4.69
C ILE A 42 3.42 -7.45 -3.69
N HIS A 43 2.19 -7.65 -4.16
CA HIS A 43 1.01 -7.69 -3.30
C HIS A 43 1.10 -8.78 -2.24
N ALA A 44 1.49 -10.01 -2.61
CA ALA A 44 1.68 -11.08 -1.62
C ALA A 44 2.72 -10.72 -0.53
N SER A 45 3.81 -10.04 -0.92
CA SER A 45 4.79 -9.54 0.05
C SER A 45 4.21 -8.46 0.96
N LEU A 46 3.37 -7.55 0.43
CA LEU A 46 2.70 -6.53 1.22
C LEU A 46 1.68 -7.14 2.19
N ASP A 47 0.93 -8.16 1.78
CA ASP A 47 -0.01 -8.87 2.66
C ASP A 47 0.70 -9.38 3.93
N GLU A 48 1.88 -9.98 3.79
CA GLU A 48 2.69 -10.47 4.92
C GLU A 48 3.25 -9.31 5.76
N ARG A 49 3.77 -8.27 5.11
CA ARG A 49 4.39 -7.12 5.78
C ARG A 49 3.39 -6.27 6.55
N ILE A 50 2.19 -6.07 6.04
CA ILE A 50 1.10 -5.38 6.74
C ILE A 50 0.72 -6.15 8.00
N ASN A 51 0.61 -7.48 7.91
CA ASN A 51 0.37 -8.33 9.08
C ASN A 51 1.48 -8.20 10.13
N ALA A 52 2.74 -8.11 9.73
CA ALA A 52 3.85 -7.86 10.65
C ALA A 52 3.77 -6.46 11.28
N PHE A 53 3.55 -5.42 10.46
CA PHE A 53 3.43 -4.02 10.87
C PHE A 53 2.36 -3.83 11.96
N VAL A 54 1.12 -4.28 11.71
CA VAL A 54 0.01 -4.04 12.65
C VAL A 54 0.15 -4.80 13.97
N ASN A 55 1.03 -5.81 14.02
CA ASN A 55 1.27 -6.60 15.23
C ASN A 55 2.56 -6.23 15.95
N ASP A 56 3.40 -5.35 15.38
CA ASP A 56 4.58 -4.83 16.06
C ASP A 56 4.17 -3.65 16.98
N PRO A 57 4.28 -3.79 18.32
CA PRO A 57 3.89 -2.74 19.26
C PRO A 57 4.74 -1.47 19.17
N ARG A 58 5.85 -1.49 18.41
CA ARG A 58 6.70 -0.30 18.16
C ARG A 58 6.23 0.49 16.93
N GLN A 59 5.42 -0.11 16.07
CA GLN A 59 4.95 0.48 14.82
C GLN A 59 3.43 0.72 14.85
N CYS A 60 2.68 -0.18 15.49
CA CYS A 60 1.23 -0.09 15.69
C CYS A 60 0.91 -0.33 17.16
N PHE A 61 0.54 0.76 17.84
CA PHE A 61 0.40 0.82 19.28
C PHE A 61 -0.85 0.07 19.76
N GLY A 62 -0.83 -0.43 20.99
CA GLY A 62 -2.00 -1.07 21.60
C GLY A 62 -2.97 -0.09 22.28
N ASP A 63 -2.61 1.19 22.33
CA ASP A 63 -3.31 2.26 23.01
C ASP A 63 -4.05 3.15 21.98
N GLU A 64 -5.33 3.43 22.22
CA GLU A 64 -6.17 4.27 21.36
C GLU A 64 -5.75 5.72 21.32
N GLU A 65 -5.00 6.19 22.32
CA GLU A 65 -4.47 7.56 22.36
C GLU A 65 -3.25 7.76 21.44
N GLN A 66 -2.70 6.68 20.87
CA GLN A 66 -1.52 6.70 20.00
C GLN A 66 -1.86 6.34 18.55
N PHE A 67 -1.16 6.94 17.59
CA PHE A 67 -1.35 6.66 16.17
C PHE A 67 -0.11 5.99 15.55
N PRO A 68 -0.25 4.90 14.77
CA PRO A 68 -1.49 4.14 14.57
C PRO A 68 -1.80 3.21 15.76
N SER A 69 -3.05 3.20 16.21
CA SER A 69 -3.57 2.24 17.19
C SER A 69 -4.11 0.97 16.52
N ARG A 70 -3.70 -0.19 17.03
CA ARG A 70 -4.12 -1.53 16.61
C ARG A 70 -5.56 -1.84 17.01
N SER A 71 -6.06 -1.33 18.13
CA SER A 71 -7.43 -1.60 18.59
C SER A 71 -8.49 -0.91 17.75
N ARG A 72 -8.09 0.06 16.92
CA ARG A 72 -8.97 0.71 15.94
C ARG A 72 -8.98 0.01 14.59
N LEU A 73 -8.17 -1.01 14.34
CA LEU A 73 -8.12 -1.68 13.03
C LEU A 73 -9.15 -2.81 12.95
N SER A 74 -9.99 -2.81 11.92
CA SER A 74 -11.01 -3.85 11.71
C SER A 74 -10.45 -5.21 11.24
N GLY A 75 -9.17 -5.26 10.90
CA GLY A 75 -8.57 -6.43 10.24
C GLY A 75 -8.76 -6.45 8.72
N GLN A 76 -9.29 -5.38 8.12
CA GLN A 76 -9.46 -5.25 6.67
C GLN A 76 -8.63 -4.11 6.10
N TYR A 77 -8.19 -4.27 4.86
CA TYR A 77 -7.55 -3.20 4.09
C TYR A 77 -7.73 -3.42 2.59
N TYR A 78 -7.50 -2.39 1.80
CA TYR A 78 -7.48 -2.46 0.34
C TYR A 78 -6.34 -1.62 -0.24
N ILE A 79 -5.99 -1.88 -1.50
CA ILE A 79 -5.07 -1.01 -2.25
C ILE A 79 -5.87 0.20 -2.72
N GLY A 80 -5.50 1.40 -2.27
CA GLY A 80 -6.17 2.63 -2.67
C GLY A 80 -5.71 3.11 -4.04
N SER A 81 -4.40 3.21 -4.23
CA SER A 81 -3.80 3.67 -5.48
C SER A 81 -2.46 2.99 -5.76
N GLN A 82 -2.11 3.00 -7.04
CA GLN A 82 -0.81 2.60 -7.57
C GLN A 82 -0.33 3.69 -8.52
N THR A 83 0.81 4.29 -8.22
CA THR A 83 1.43 5.31 -9.08
C THR A 83 2.69 4.73 -9.70
N PHE A 84 2.70 4.64 -11.03
CA PHE A 84 3.83 4.14 -11.80
C PHE A 84 4.63 5.32 -12.33
N GLU A 85 5.89 5.39 -11.93
CA GLU A 85 6.81 6.45 -12.33
C GLU A 85 7.97 5.85 -13.13
N GLY A 86 8.37 6.53 -14.20
CA GLY A 86 9.54 6.19 -14.98
C GLY A 86 10.39 7.40 -15.34
N TYR A 87 11.70 7.25 -15.19
CA TYR A 87 12.71 8.26 -15.53
C TYR A 87 13.46 7.83 -16.80
N ARG A 88 13.48 8.70 -17.81
CA ARG A 88 14.04 8.41 -19.15
C ARG A 88 15.50 7.99 -19.16
N ASP A 89 16.29 8.49 -18.20
CA ASP A 89 17.74 8.44 -18.29
C ASP A 89 18.37 7.24 -17.56
N ASP A 90 17.72 6.74 -16.49
CA ASP A 90 18.30 5.72 -15.62
C ASP A 90 17.76 4.30 -15.91
N GLY A 91 16.65 4.19 -16.64
CA GLY A 91 16.01 2.91 -16.97
C GLY A 91 15.37 2.19 -15.77
N ASP A 92 15.48 2.78 -14.58
CA ASP A 92 14.83 2.33 -13.36
C ASP A 92 13.42 2.89 -13.24
N TYR A 93 12.53 2.06 -12.71
CA TYR A 93 11.13 2.39 -12.52
C TYR A 93 10.76 2.36 -11.05
N GLN A 94 9.83 3.24 -10.67
CA GLN A 94 9.25 3.27 -9.34
C GLN A 94 7.76 2.98 -9.38
N LEU A 95 7.30 2.30 -8.34
CA LEU A 95 5.89 2.03 -8.08
C LEU A 95 5.58 2.42 -6.64
N TRP A 96 4.69 3.39 -6.48
CA TRP A 96 4.18 3.84 -5.19
C TRP A 96 2.83 3.17 -4.96
N ILE A 97 2.65 2.48 -3.84
CA ILE A 97 1.41 1.78 -3.52
C ILE A 97 0.84 2.36 -2.24
N GLN A 98 -0.34 2.96 -2.34
CA GLN A 98 -1.11 3.41 -1.18
C GLN A 98 -2.06 2.30 -0.75
N ILE A 99 -2.00 1.95 0.53
CA ILE A 99 -2.83 0.97 1.21
C ILE A 99 -3.71 1.71 2.22
N ARG A 100 -4.97 1.30 2.30
CA ARG A 100 -5.97 1.90 3.19
C ARG A 100 -6.50 0.83 4.14
N CYS A 101 -6.14 0.94 5.41
CA CYS A 101 -6.61 0.06 6.47
C CYS A 101 -7.86 0.64 7.13
N LEU A 102 -8.86 -0.21 7.33
CA LEU A 102 -10.19 0.20 7.79
C LEU A 102 -10.28 0.26 9.32
N GLU A 103 -11.14 1.17 9.78
CA GLU A 103 -11.50 1.29 11.19
C GLU A 103 -12.45 0.18 11.65
N GLU A 104 -12.26 -0.31 12.86
CA GLU A 104 -13.25 -1.08 13.62
C GLU A 104 -14.31 -0.10 14.16
N ASP A 105 -15.43 0.05 13.45
CA ASP A 105 -16.58 0.80 13.96
C ASP A 105 -17.90 0.03 13.71
N ALA A 106 -18.85 0.18 14.64
CA ALA A 106 -20.10 -0.57 14.68
C ALA A 106 -21.18 -0.03 13.72
N HIS A 107 -20.93 1.14 13.11
CA HIS A 107 -21.95 1.87 12.35
C HIS A 107 -21.59 2.11 10.88
N GLU A 108 -20.36 2.48 10.54
CA GLU A 108 -19.90 2.61 9.14
C GLU A 108 -18.41 2.27 9.01
N SER A 109 -18.04 1.47 8.01
CA SER A 109 -16.63 1.21 7.70
C SER A 109 -16.00 2.48 7.12
N ALA A 110 -14.93 2.97 7.76
CA ALA A 110 -14.18 4.13 7.30
C ALA A 110 -12.69 3.77 7.11
N ASP A 111 -12.01 4.52 6.25
CA ASP A 111 -10.55 4.51 6.20
C ASP A 111 -9.99 5.09 7.52
N TYR A 112 -8.92 4.48 8.04
CA TYR A 112 -8.31 4.92 9.29
C TYR A 112 -6.80 5.14 9.18
N LEU A 113 -6.10 4.15 8.61
CA LEU A 113 -4.64 4.16 8.51
C LEU A 113 -4.23 4.01 7.05
N GLY A 114 -3.53 5.02 6.54
CA GLY A 114 -2.82 4.96 5.28
C GLY A 114 -1.42 4.41 5.47
N LEU A 115 -1.07 3.38 4.70
CA LEU A 115 0.31 2.89 4.55
C LEU A 115 0.76 3.15 3.12
N GLU A 116 1.98 3.64 2.95
CA GLU A 116 2.59 3.81 1.64
C GLU A 116 3.93 3.08 1.59
N VAL A 117 4.19 2.44 0.45
CA VAL A 117 5.44 1.72 0.16
C VAL A 117 5.89 2.06 -1.25
N ILE A 118 7.19 2.23 -1.43
CA ILE A 118 7.83 2.42 -2.73
C ILE A 118 8.52 1.11 -3.12
N CYS A 119 8.30 0.70 -4.37
CA CYS A 119 9.02 -0.39 -5.00
C CYS A 119 9.89 0.18 -6.13
N SER A 120 11.12 -0.29 -6.24
CA SER A 120 12.02 0.04 -7.35
C SER A 120 12.28 -1.21 -8.19
N PHE A 121 12.23 -1.05 -9.51
CA PHE A 121 12.49 -2.14 -10.45
C PHE A 121 13.47 -1.69 -11.53
N THR A 122 14.51 -2.49 -11.74
CA THR A 122 15.50 -2.31 -12.80
C THR A 122 15.28 -3.40 -13.87
N PRO A 123 14.58 -3.11 -14.98
CA PRO A 123 14.27 -4.11 -16.01
C PRO A 123 15.50 -4.76 -16.64
N ALA A 124 16.61 -4.01 -16.73
CA ALA A 124 17.85 -4.50 -17.34
C ALA A 124 18.48 -5.67 -16.57
N THR A 125 18.33 -5.68 -15.25
CA THR A 125 18.90 -6.71 -14.35
C THR A 125 17.81 -7.66 -13.82
N GLY A 126 16.54 -7.27 -13.90
CA GLY A 126 15.43 -7.97 -13.26
C GLY A 126 15.39 -7.78 -11.74
N GLU A 127 16.12 -6.83 -11.21
CA GLU A 127 16.19 -6.55 -9.78
C GLU A 127 14.94 -5.79 -9.31
N LEU A 128 14.24 -6.36 -8.33
CA LEU A 128 13.09 -5.75 -7.66
C LEU A 128 13.44 -5.52 -6.19
N LEU A 129 13.36 -4.26 -5.77
CA LEU A 129 13.48 -3.83 -4.39
C LEU A 129 12.12 -3.33 -3.90
N ILE A 130 11.71 -3.78 -2.72
CA ILE A 130 10.54 -3.26 -2.02
C ILE A 130 11.05 -2.63 -0.73
N GLU A 131 10.87 -1.33 -0.52
CA GLU A 131 11.37 -0.64 0.68
C GLU A 131 10.84 -1.31 1.95
N GLU A 132 11.68 -1.46 2.99
CA GLU A 132 11.36 -2.26 4.18
C GLU A 132 10.27 -1.64 5.07
N GLY A 133 10.17 -0.31 5.10
CA GLY A 133 9.22 0.44 5.93
C GLY A 133 7.90 0.75 5.23
N PHE A 134 6.95 1.25 6.01
CA PHE A 134 5.78 1.97 5.50
C PHE A 134 5.85 3.42 5.97
N ASN A 135 5.54 4.35 5.08
CA ASN A 135 5.14 5.69 5.50
C ASN A 135 3.70 5.61 6.00
N THR A 136 3.45 6.11 7.22
CA THR A 136 2.11 6.09 7.82
C THR A 136 1.45 7.45 7.70
N SER A 137 0.14 7.45 7.42
CA SER A 137 -0.65 8.69 7.32
C SER A 137 -2.06 8.48 7.84
N VAL A 138 -2.67 9.57 8.32
CA VAL A 138 -4.12 9.66 8.52
C VAL A 138 -4.73 9.99 7.15
N ILE A 139 -5.83 9.33 6.80
CA ILE A 139 -6.47 9.38 5.47
C ILE A 139 -7.95 9.70 5.54
#